data_AF-A0A3M1YUS8-F1
#
_entry.id   AF-A0A3M1YUS8-F1
#
_cell.length_a   1.000
_cell.length_b   1.000
_cell.length_c   1.000
_cell.angle_alpha   90.00
_cell.angle_beta   90.00
_cell.angle_gamma   90.00
#
_symmetry.space_group_name_H-M   'P 1'
#
loop_
_entity.id
_entity.type
_entity.pdbx_description
1 polymer ?
#
loop_
_entity_poly.entity_id
_entity_poly.type
_entity_poly.pdbx_seq_one_letter_code
_entity_poly.pdbx_strand_id
1 'polypeptide(L)'
;MALTDNKIASGHNNTAGLTLIEELTDSDGVLFYPVNDRYQYQPGEFITRGDGIVIPIGLPTLQWQSHLTLAQWDYIYTSLLGNTYSGTVTIRTRTTTDTYANYNAILSITPPTDYDVLNGWINNFIWQFTHLEAI
;
A
#
# COMPACT_ATOMS: atom_id res chain seq x y z
N MET A 1 -10.66 -18.46 2.86
CA MET A 1 -9.87 -17.34 2.35
C MET A 1 -8.67 -17.22 3.27
N ALA A 2 -7.43 -17.30 2.77
CA ALA A 2 -6.26 -17.19 3.63
C ALA A 2 -6.17 -15.74 4.10
N LEU A 3 -6.15 -15.51 5.42
CA LEU A 3 -5.91 -14.19 6.01
C LEU A 3 -4.55 -13.69 5.50
N THR A 4 -4.54 -12.51 4.89
CA THR A 4 -3.29 -11.87 4.48
C THR A 4 -2.64 -11.24 5.69
N ASP A 5 -1.38 -11.51 6.00
CA ASP A 5 -0.64 -10.85 7.11
C ASP A 5 -0.14 -9.45 6.69
N ASN A 6 -0.93 -8.78 5.83
CA ASN A 6 -0.66 -7.45 5.31
C ASN A 6 -1.03 -6.43 6.39
N LYS A 7 -0.02 -5.72 6.91
CA LYS A 7 -0.17 -4.76 8.00
C LYS A 7 0.36 -3.40 7.59
N ILE A 8 -0.19 -2.35 8.17
CA ILE A 8 0.24 -0.97 7.91
C ILE A 8 0.24 -0.15 9.19
N ALA A 9 1.12 0.84 9.25
CA ALA A 9 1.03 1.94 10.18
C ALA A 9 1.57 3.23 9.51
N SER A 10 1.11 4.38 9.99
CA SER A 10 1.63 5.68 9.56
C SER A 10 3.07 5.88 10.04
N GLY A 11 3.87 6.58 9.24
CA GLY A 11 5.26 6.90 9.53
C GLY A 11 6.25 5.79 9.20
N HIS A 12 7.54 6.14 9.11
CA HIS A 12 8.64 5.18 9.01
C HIS A 12 9.08 4.66 10.38
N ASN A 13 9.60 3.43 10.40
CA ASN A 13 10.14 2.76 11.59
C ASN A 13 9.13 2.74 12.74
N ASN A 14 7.87 2.42 12.44
CA ASN A 14 6.83 2.47 13.46
C ASN A 14 7.10 1.44 14.57
N THR A 15 7.53 1.94 15.74
CA THR A 15 7.84 1.12 16.92
C THR A 15 6.60 0.75 17.74
N ALA A 16 5.47 1.42 17.50
CA ALA A 16 4.21 1.17 18.21
C ALA A 16 3.52 -0.13 17.72
N GLY A 17 3.97 -0.67 16.59
CA GLY A 17 3.45 -1.89 15.98
C GLY A 17 2.64 -1.61 14.71
N LEU A 18 2.48 -2.66 13.91
CA LEU A 18 1.73 -2.62 12.67
C LEU A 18 0.33 -3.21 12.89
N THR A 19 -0.69 -2.54 12.36
CA THR A 19 -2.07 -3.01 12.44
C THR A 19 -2.44 -3.80 11.20
N LEU A 20 -3.13 -4.92 11.36
CA LEU A 20 -3.67 -5.67 10.23
C LEU A 20 -4.65 -4.80 9.45
N ILE A 21 -4.60 -4.83 8.11
CA ILE A 21 -5.53 -4.04 7.30
C ILE A 21 -6.98 -4.38 7.68
N GLU A 22 -7.31 -5.66 7.85
CA GLU A 22 -8.65 -6.14 8.22
C GLU A 22 -9.07 -5.75 9.66
N GLU A 23 -8.17 -5.21 10.47
CA GLU A 23 -8.45 -4.68 11.82
C GLU A 23 -8.55 -3.15 11.85
N LEU A 24 -8.20 -2.46 10.75
CA LEU A 24 -8.45 -1.03 10.64
C LEU A 24 -9.96 -0.77 10.57
N THR A 25 -10.39 0.29 11.24
CA THR A 25 -11.76 0.78 11.20
C THR A 25 -11.78 2.21 10.66
N ASP A 26 -12.76 2.54 9.83
CA ASP A 26 -13.01 3.92 9.44
C ASP A 26 -13.60 4.75 10.60
N SER A 27 -13.97 6.01 10.33
CA SER A 27 -14.57 6.91 11.31
C SER A 27 -15.90 6.41 11.88
N ASP A 28 -16.58 5.51 11.17
CA ASP A 28 -17.88 4.95 11.55
C ASP A 28 -17.74 3.58 12.24
N GLY A 29 -16.51 3.09 12.43
CA GLY A 29 -16.22 1.81 13.07
C GLY A 29 -16.35 0.60 12.14
N VAL A 30 -16.42 0.81 10.82
CA VAL A 30 -16.52 -0.27 9.83
C VAL A 30 -15.13 -0.79 9.48
N LEU A 31 -14.98 -2.11 9.60
CA LEU A 31 -13.72 -2.78 9.28
C LEU A 31 -13.37 -2.72 7.80
N PHE A 32 -12.10 -2.54 7.52
CA PHE A 32 -11.55 -2.58 6.17
C PHE A 32 -11.61 -4.00 5.58
N TYR A 33 -11.74 -4.06 4.26
CA TYR A 33 -11.68 -5.32 3.53
C TYR A 33 -10.23 -5.81 3.40
N PRO A 34 -10.01 -7.14 3.34
CA PRO A 34 -8.71 -7.69 3.04
C PRO A 34 -8.13 -7.15 1.74
N VAL A 35 -6.82 -6.98 1.74
CA VAL A 35 -6.05 -6.56 0.57
C VAL A 35 -5.47 -7.77 -0.14
N ASN A 36 -5.49 -7.75 -1.46
CA ASN A 36 -4.77 -8.70 -2.30
C ASN A 36 -3.47 -8.07 -2.82
N ASP A 37 -2.38 -8.82 -2.81
CA ASP A 37 -1.12 -8.43 -3.45
C ASP A 37 -1.34 -8.37 -4.98
N ARG A 38 -1.53 -7.16 -5.52
CA ARG A 38 -1.87 -6.95 -6.93
C ARG A 38 -0.60 -6.63 -7.70
N TYR A 39 -0.24 -7.49 -8.65
CA TYR A 39 1.00 -7.37 -9.45
C TYR A 39 2.27 -7.41 -8.58
N GLN A 40 3.09 -8.42 -8.85
CA GLN A 40 4.35 -8.68 -8.13
C GLN A 40 5.22 -7.43 -8.04
N TYR A 41 5.98 -7.32 -6.95
CA TYR A 41 7.02 -6.32 -6.72
C TYR A 41 7.76 -5.95 -8.02
N GLN A 42 7.71 -4.67 -8.38
CA GLN A 42 8.44 -4.16 -9.54
C GLN A 42 9.70 -3.44 -9.05
N PRO A 43 10.90 -3.96 -9.30
CA PRO A 43 12.15 -3.33 -8.86
C PRO A 43 12.48 -2.01 -9.58
N GLY A 44 11.70 -1.62 -10.59
CA GLY A 44 11.95 -0.48 -11.49
C GLY A 44 12.08 -0.93 -12.95
N GLU A 45 12.36 0.01 -13.86
CA GLU A 45 12.70 -0.28 -15.25
C GLU A 45 14.17 -0.68 -15.35
N PHE A 46 14.49 -1.75 -16.07
CA PHE A 46 15.89 -2.12 -16.28
C PHE A 46 16.46 -1.39 -17.50
N ILE A 47 17.56 -0.67 -17.32
CA ILE A 47 18.35 -0.12 -18.45
C ILE A 47 19.67 -0.87 -18.58
N THR A 48 20.07 -1.09 -19.83
CA THR A 48 21.38 -1.61 -20.19
C THR A 48 22.31 -0.44 -20.46
N ARG A 49 23.37 -0.31 -19.66
CA ARG A 49 24.43 0.69 -19.87
C ARG A 49 25.31 0.30 -21.06
N GLY A 50 26.10 1.25 -21.57
CA GLY A 50 26.99 1.04 -22.72
C GLY A 50 28.10 0.00 -22.49
N ASP A 51 28.32 -0.41 -21.25
CA ASP A 51 29.21 -1.49 -20.82
C ASP A 51 28.50 -2.87 -20.72
N GLY A 52 27.21 -2.94 -21.05
CA GLY A 52 26.39 -4.15 -20.97
C GLY A 52 25.83 -4.46 -19.58
N ILE A 53 26.08 -3.63 -18.56
CA ILE A 53 25.53 -3.83 -17.21
C ILE A 53 24.05 -3.43 -17.21
N VAL A 54 23.20 -4.35 -16.75
CA VAL A 54 21.78 -4.11 -16.54
C VAL A 54 21.56 -3.60 -15.12
N ILE A 55 21.03 -2.39 -14.99
CA ILE A 55 20.67 -1.81 -13.68
C ILE A 55 19.18 -1.45 -13.65
N PRO A 56 18.49 -1.64 -12.51
CA PRO A 56 17.18 -1.05 -12.32
C PRO A 56 17.32 0.47 -12.15
N ILE A 57 16.46 1.22 -12.85
CA ILE A 57 16.21 2.64 -12.66
C ILE A 57 14.75 2.85 -12.26
N GLY A 58 14.49 3.91 -11.50
CA GLY A 58 13.21 4.12 -10.85
C GLY A 58 13.18 3.51 -9.45
N LEU A 59 12.00 3.60 -8.84
CA LEU A 59 11.81 3.21 -7.45
C LEU A 59 11.07 1.87 -7.41
N PRO A 60 11.46 0.94 -6.52
CA PRO A 60 10.71 -0.26 -6.33
C PRO A 60 9.27 0.06 -5.98
N THR A 61 8.32 -0.58 -6.65
CA THR A 61 6.89 -0.40 -6.40
C THR A 61 6.21 -1.71 -6.03
N LEU A 62 5.24 -1.61 -5.14
CA LEU A 62 4.37 -2.71 -4.74
C LEU A 62 2.94 -2.17 -4.67
N GLN A 63 1.97 -2.98 -5.08
CA GLN A 63 0.58 -2.57 -5.04
C GLN A 63 -0.25 -3.57 -4.25
N TRP A 64 -1.15 -3.04 -3.42
CA TRP A 64 -2.28 -3.80 -2.90
C TRP A 64 -3.57 -3.35 -3.56
N GLN A 65 -4.51 -4.28 -3.68
CA GLN A 65 -5.86 -4.00 -4.15
C GLN A 65 -6.87 -4.37 -3.08
N SER A 66 -7.82 -3.48 -2.84
CA SER A 66 -8.99 -3.77 -2.00
C SER A 66 -10.23 -3.07 -2.52
N HIS A 67 -11.37 -3.47 -1.98
CA HIS A 67 -12.61 -2.71 -2.05
C HIS A 67 -12.66 -1.79 -0.83
N LEU A 68 -13.10 -0.54 -1.01
CA LEU A 68 -13.27 0.41 0.10
C LEU A 68 -14.58 1.19 -0.03
N THR A 69 -15.11 1.64 1.09
CA THR A 69 -16.11 2.72 1.11
C THR A 69 -15.41 4.09 0.99
N LEU A 70 -16.19 5.14 0.72
CA LEU A 70 -15.67 6.51 0.76
C LEU A 70 -15.15 6.91 2.17
N ALA A 71 -15.79 6.43 3.24
CA ALA A 71 -15.36 6.70 4.62
C ALA A 71 -14.02 6.02 4.93
N GLN A 72 -13.82 4.80 4.44
CA GLN A 72 -12.53 4.10 4.54
C GLN A 72 -11.44 4.82 3.73
N TRP A 73 -11.75 5.30 2.53
CA TRP A 73 -10.82 6.13 1.77
C TRP A 73 -10.43 7.40 2.55
N ASP A 74 -11.41 8.09 3.14
CA ASP A 74 -11.17 9.31 3.92
C ASP A 74 -10.34 9.03 5.18
N TYR A 75 -10.55 7.89 5.84
CA TYR A 75 -9.70 7.45 6.95
C TYR A 75 -8.22 7.31 6.52
N ILE A 76 -7.95 6.73 5.35
CA ILE A 76 -6.57 6.63 4.84
C ILE A 76 -6.00 8.04 4.62
N TYR A 77 -6.73 8.89 3.92
CA TYR A 77 -6.31 10.25 3.59
C TYR A 77 -6.03 11.09 4.84
N THR A 78 -6.93 11.05 5.83
CA THR A 78 -6.86 11.90 7.03
C THR A 78 -5.96 11.29 8.10
N SER A 79 -6.13 10.01 8.44
CA SER A 79 -5.55 9.38 9.62
C SER A 79 -4.22 8.67 9.33
N LEU A 80 -4.10 8.01 8.17
CA LEU A 80 -2.83 7.36 7.79
C LEU A 80 -1.87 8.35 7.13
N LEU A 81 -2.37 9.27 6.30
CA LEU A 81 -1.54 10.17 5.50
C LEU A 81 -1.51 11.63 5.99
N GLY A 82 -2.42 12.03 6.89
CA GLY A 82 -2.38 13.38 7.48
C GLY A 82 -2.89 14.49 6.56
N ASN A 83 -3.96 14.22 5.78
CA ASN A 83 -4.54 15.10 4.77
C ASN A 83 -3.64 15.33 3.55
N THR A 84 -2.94 14.27 3.12
CA THR A 84 -2.15 14.26 1.88
C THR A 84 -2.48 13.02 1.06
N TYR A 85 -2.27 13.10 -0.26
CA TYR A 85 -2.44 11.94 -1.16
C TYR A 85 -1.24 10.99 -1.15
N SER A 86 -0.16 11.37 -0.46
CA SER A 86 1.04 10.56 -0.34
C SER A 86 1.75 10.83 0.97
N GLY A 87 2.28 9.79 1.60
CA GLY A 87 2.93 9.89 2.90
C GLY A 87 3.74 8.66 3.27
N THR A 88 4.62 8.82 4.26
CA THR A 88 5.47 7.74 4.78
C THR A 88 4.65 6.74 5.58
N VAL A 89 4.88 5.45 5.34
CA VAL A 89 4.22 4.35 6.07
C VAL A 89 5.23 3.25 6.36
N THR A 90 4.94 2.44 7.37
CA THR A 90 5.59 1.15 7.60
C THR A 90 4.59 0.07 7.24
N ILE A 91 4.98 -0.87 6.39
CA ILE A 91 4.13 -1.97 5.93
C ILE A 91 4.75 -3.31 6.28
N ARG A 92 3.92 -4.31 6.51
CA ARG A 92 4.30 -5.72 6.47
C ARG A 92 3.69 -6.33 5.24
N THR A 93 4.53 -6.82 4.34
CA THR A 93 4.07 -7.42 3.08
C THR A 93 5.07 -8.44 2.57
N ARG A 94 4.72 -9.09 1.46
CA ARG A 94 5.63 -9.97 0.74
C ARG A 94 6.00 -9.33 -0.59
N THR A 95 7.29 -9.13 -0.82
CA THR A 95 7.82 -8.70 -2.12
C THR A 95 7.98 -9.90 -3.08
N THR A 96 8.12 -11.10 -2.53
CA THR A 96 8.12 -12.40 -3.22
C THR A 96 7.01 -13.30 -2.64
N THR A 97 6.77 -14.51 -3.14
CA THR A 97 5.58 -15.27 -2.72
C THR A 97 5.61 -15.81 -1.28
N ASP A 98 6.80 -15.95 -0.69
CA ASP A 98 6.99 -16.93 0.40
C ASP A 98 7.31 -16.34 1.78
N THR A 99 7.61 -15.04 1.91
CA THR A 99 8.00 -14.47 3.22
C THR A 99 7.52 -13.05 3.43
N TYR A 100 6.81 -12.82 4.55
CA TYR A 100 6.43 -11.48 5.00
C TYR A 100 7.60 -10.81 5.71
N ALA A 101 7.90 -9.59 5.30
CA ALA A 101 8.88 -8.73 5.94
C ALA A 101 8.32 -7.32 6.13
N ASN A 102 8.96 -6.55 7.00
CA ASN A 102 8.57 -5.18 7.26
C ASN A 102 9.39 -4.24 6.37
N TYR A 103 8.74 -3.22 5.84
CA TYR A 103 9.35 -2.23 4.97
C TYR A 103 8.87 -0.83 5.34
N ASN A 104 9.78 0.13 5.29
CA ASN A 104 9.41 1.53 5.12
C ASN A 104 9.01 1.73 3.66
N ALA A 105 7.99 2.53 3.43
CA ALA A 105 7.52 2.88 2.09
C ALA A 105 6.91 4.27 2.07
N ILE A 106 6.63 4.75 0.87
CA ILE A 106 5.74 5.88 0.61
C ILE A 106 4.45 5.30 0.03
N LEU A 107 3.34 5.45 0.75
CA LEU A 107 2.01 5.13 0.23
C LEU A 107 1.51 6.33 -0.55
N SER A 108 1.00 6.09 -1.76
CA SER A 108 0.27 7.04 -2.58
C SER A 108 -1.13 6.50 -2.88
N ILE A 109 -2.11 7.38 -2.79
CA ILE A 109 -3.52 7.08 -3.07
C ILE A 109 -4.06 8.05 -4.11
N THR A 110 -4.96 7.57 -4.96
CA THR A 110 -5.63 8.41 -5.95
C THR A 110 -6.89 9.04 -5.33
N PRO A 111 -7.27 10.28 -5.71
CA PRO A 111 -8.55 10.85 -5.33
C PRO A 111 -9.74 9.95 -5.69
N PRO A 112 -10.85 9.99 -4.92
CA PRO A 112 -12.04 9.15 -5.19
C PRO A 112 -12.67 9.42 -6.56
N THR A 113 -12.52 10.66 -7.06
CA THR A 113 -13.06 11.11 -8.36
C THR A 113 -12.50 10.37 -9.56
N ASP A 114 -11.32 9.75 -9.39
CA ASP A 114 -10.63 9.06 -10.47
C ASP A 114 -10.92 7.56 -10.46
N TYR A 115 -11.71 7.09 -9.49
CA TYR A 115 -12.20 5.72 -9.42
C TYR A 115 -13.62 5.62 -9.96
N ASP A 116 -13.97 4.42 -10.45
CA ASP A 116 -15.35 4.05 -10.73
C ASP A 116 -16.07 3.75 -9.40
N VAL A 117 -16.80 4.75 -8.89
CA VAL A 117 -17.56 4.66 -7.63
C VAL A 117 -18.98 4.17 -7.93
N LEU A 118 -19.29 2.95 -7.50
CA LEU A 118 -20.62 2.35 -7.66
C LEU A 118 -21.27 2.18 -6.28
N ASN A 119 -22.43 2.79 -6.07
CA ASN A 119 -23.18 2.72 -4.80
C ASN A 119 -22.38 3.15 -3.55
N GLY A 120 -21.44 4.10 -3.69
CA GLY A 120 -20.57 4.56 -2.61
C GLY A 120 -19.36 3.67 -2.33
N TRP A 121 -19.12 2.67 -3.18
CA TRP A 121 -17.99 1.75 -3.11
C TRP A 121 -16.94 2.06 -4.18
N ILE A 122 -15.68 2.02 -3.78
CA ILE A 122 -14.52 2.00 -4.65
C ILE A 122 -14.11 0.53 -4.83
N ASN A 123 -14.45 -0.07 -5.97
CA ASN A 123 -14.27 -1.51 -6.18
C ASN A 123 -12.84 -1.94 -6.54
N ASN A 124 -12.00 -1.03 -6.99
CA ASN A 124 -10.62 -1.32 -7.41
C ASN A 124 -9.67 -0.30 -6.81
N PHE A 125 -9.76 -0.08 -5.50
CA PHE A 125 -8.85 0.81 -4.82
C PHE A 125 -7.43 0.22 -4.84
N ILE A 126 -6.45 1.06 -5.15
CA ILE A 126 -5.05 0.67 -5.25
C ILE A 126 -4.25 1.41 -4.19
N TRP A 127 -3.63 0.63 -3.31
CA TRP A 127 -2.60 1.12 -2.42
C TRP A 127 -1.28 1.04 -3.18
N GLN A 128 -0.74 2.18 -3.59
CA GLN A 128 0.53 2.19 -4.32
C GLN A 128 1.67 2.51 -3.35
N PHE A 129 2.57 1.56 -3.16
CA PHE A 129 3.77 1.73 -2.36
C PHE A 129 4.97 1.96 -3.27
N THR A 130 5.79 2.95 -2.94
CA THR A 130 7.08 3.22 -3.57
C THR A 130 8.16 3.34 -2.50
N HIS A 131 9.44 3.35 -2.90
CA HIS A 131 10.58 3.44 -1.96
C HIS A 131 10.58 2.35 -0.87
N LEU A 132 10.39 1.08 -1.25
CA LEU A 132 10.43 0.00 -0.27
C LEU A 132 11.85 -0.18 0.29
N GLU A 133 12.01 0.04 1.60
CA GLU A 133 13.25 -0.13 2.34
C GLU A 133 13.04 -1.13 3.47
N ALA A 134 13.77 -2.25 3.46
CA ALA A 134 13.64 -3.29 4.49
C ALA A 134 14.12 -2.80 5.86
N ILE A 135 13.48 -3.28 6.94
CA ILE A 135 13.76 -2.94 8.34
C ILE A 135 14.04 -4.19 9.15
#